data_AF-A0A3P6PRI1-F1
#
_entry.id   AF-A0A3P6PRI1-F1
#
_cell.length_a   1.000
_cell.length_b   1.000
_cell.length_c   1.000
_cell.angle_alpha   90.00
_cell.angle_beta   90.00
_cell.angle_gamma   90.00
#
_symmetry.space_group_name_H-M   'P 1'
#
loop_
_entity.id
_entity.type
_entity.pdbx_description
1 polymer ?
#
loop_
_entity_poly.entity_id
_entity_poly.type
_entity_poly.pdbx_seq_one_letter_code
_entity_poly.pdbx_strand_id
1 'polypeptide(L)' 'MAKLTPDAQPTNQTSSGGSGMADYSEAAETAAQGGSRNELDPKISKAAIKHAKFAISALDYDDRATAIKNLQEALKLLTT' A
#
# COMPACT_ATOMS: atom_id res chain seq x y z
N MET A 1 -37.44 -35.13 20.05
CA MET A 1 -37.89 -34.55 18.76
C MET A 1 -36.66 -34.06 18.02
N ALA A 2 -36.30 -34.72 16.92
CA ALA A 2 -35.20 -34.31 16.05
C ALA A 2 -35.71 -33.32 14.98
N LYS A 3 -34.90 -32.29 14.65
CA LYS A 3 -34.88 -31.45 13.42
C LYS A 3 -33.81 -30.35 13.63
N LEU A 4 -32.64 -30.38 12.99
CA LEU A 4 -32.28 -30.15 11.58
C LEU A 4 -31.64 -28.75 11.40
N THR A 5 -30.30 -28.75 11.26
CA THR A 5 -29.37 -27.89 10.48
C THR A 5 -29.45 -26.34 10.49
N PRO A 6 -28.30 -25.63 10.48
CA PRO A 6 -28.21 -24.21 10.16
C PRO A 6 -27.90 -24.02 8.66
N ASP A 7 -28.81 -23.40 7.88
CA ASP A 7 -28.42 -22.80 6.60
C ASP A 7 -29.54 -21.91 6.02
N ALA A 8 -29.18 -20.67 5.66
CA ALA A 8 -29.72 -19.89 4.53
C ALA A 8 -29.37 -18.40 4.70
N GLN A 9 -28.28 -17.98 4.07
CA GLN A 9 -28.04 -16.58 3.69
C GLN A 9 -29.15 -16.07 2.78
N PRO A 10 -29.63 -14.82 2.92
CA PRO A 10 -30.20 -14.11 1.79
C PRO A 10 -29.05 -13.58 0.93
N THR A 11 -28.78 -14.29 -0.16
CA THR A 11 -28.06 -13.76 -1.32
C THR A 11 -28.96 -12.72 -1.98
N ASN A 12 -28.57 -11.44 -1.95
CA ASN A 12 -29.14 -10.48 -2.88
C ASN A 12 -28.06 -9.97 -3.82
N GLN A 13 -28.20 -10.42 -5.06
CA GLN A 13 -27.41 -10.00 -6.20
C GLN A 13 -27.64 -8.51 -6.46
N THR A 14 -26.58 -7.74 -6.59
CA THR A 14 -26.62 -6.53 -7.42
C THR A 14 -25.72 -6.78 -8.61
N SER A 15 -26.38 -6.99 -9.73
CA SER A 15 -25.82 -7.14 -11.05
C SER A 15 -25.26 -5.82 -11.56
N SER A 16 -24.30 -5.95 -12.47
CA SER A 16 -24.04 -5.08 -13.62
C SER A 16 -23.65 -3.63 -13.36
N GLY A 17 -22.39 -3.30 -13.68
CA GLY A 17 -22.05 -1.94 -14.05
C GLY A 17 -20.56 -1.67 -14.08
N GLY A 18 -19.96 -1.76 -15.26
CA GLY A 18 -18.77 -0.96 -15.58
C GLY A 18 -17.45 -1.67 -15.49
N SER A 19 -17.08 -2.30 -16.60
CA SER A 19 -15.71 -2.50 -17.05
C SER A 19 -15.02 -1.12 -17.18
N GLY A 20 -14.57 -0.58 -16.06
CA GLY A 20 -13.69 0.59 -16.00
C GLY A 20 -12.30 0.13 -15.63
N MET A 21 -11.60 -0.49 -16.57
CA MET A 21 -10.13 -0.53 -16.55
C MET A 21 -9.69 0.93 -16.62
N ALA A 22 -9.55 1.57 -15.46
CA ALA A 22 -8.73 2.76 -15.34
C ALA A 22 -7.30 2.27 -15.59
N ASP A 23 -6.92 2.38 -16.86
CA ASP A 23 -5.56 2.46 -17.37
C ASP A 23 -4.82 3.50 -16.52
N TYR A 24 -4.26 3.05 -15.39
CA TYR A 24 -3.22 3.80 -14.70
C TYR A 24 -2.00 3.62 -15.56
N SER A 25 -1.93 4.47 -16.57
CA SER A 25 -0.85 4.55 -17.52
C SER A 25 0.45 4.55 -16.73
N GLU A 26 1.24 3.54 -17.08
CA GLU A 26 2.66 3.39 -16.84
C GLU A 26 3.35 4.76 -16.96
N ALA A 27 3.39 5.49 -15.85
CA ALA A 27 4.22 6.66 -15.70
C ALA A 27 5.66 6.16 -15.60
N ALA A 28 6.20 5.87 -16.77
CA ALA A 28 7.61 5.87 -17.14
C ALA A 28 8.56 5.48 -16.01
N GLU A 29 8.94 4.20 -16.01
CA GLU A 29 10.32 3.83 -15.71
C GLU A 29 11.26 4.65 -16.60
N THR A 30 11.63 5.84 -16.16
CA THR A 30 12.76 6.60 -16.70
C THR A 30 13.43 7.36 -15.58
N ALA A 31 14.15 6.62 -14.75
CA ALA A 31 15.26 7.16 -13.98
C ALA A 31 16.53 6.43 -14.43
N ALA A 32 16.95 6.70 -15.66
CA ALA A 32 18.28 6.33 -16.13
C ALA A 32 19.31 7.24 -15.45
N GLN A 33 20.27 6.59 -14.77
CA GLN A 33 21.66 7.02 -14.59
C GLN A 33 21.93 8.37 -13.88
N GLY A 34 22.05 8.28 -12.56
CA GLY A 34 23.03 9.03 -11.78
C GLY A 34 23.98 8.03 -11.10
N GLY A 35 25.19 7.87 -11.64
CA GLY A 35 26.17 6.90 -11.13
C GLY A 35 26.73 7.23 -9.74
N SER A 36 26.75 6.20 -8.91
CA SER A 36 27.65 5.92 -7.77
C SER A 36 27.91 7.03 -6.73
N ARG A 37 26.98 7.15 -5.78
CA ARG A 37 27.29 7.30 -4.34
C ARG A 37 26.26 6.47 -3.56
N ASN A 38 26.62 5.24 -3.16
CA ASN A 38 25.75 4.25 -2.51
C ASN A 38 24.50 3.84 -3.32
N GLU A 39 24.63 2.76 -4.10
CA GLU A 39 23.46 2.04 -4.61
C GLU A 39 22.69 1.49 -3.41
N LEU A 40 21.52 2.07 -3.12
CA LEU A 40 20.67 1.63 -2.02
C LEU A 40 20.15 0.23 -2.32
N ASP A 41 20.32 -0.71 -1.38
CA ASP A 41 19.79 -2.07 -1.52
C ASP A 41 18.30 -1.99 -1.90
N PRO A 42 17.87 -2.62 -3.01
CA PRO A 42 16.47 -2.64 -3.43
C PRO A 42 15.52 -3.13 -2.34
N LYS A 43 15.97 -4.04 -1.45
CA LYS A 43 15.18 -4.53 -0.32
C LYS A 43 14.97 -3.45 0.74
N ILE A 44 16.02 -2.72 1.09
CA ILE A 44 15.98 -1.59 2.03
C ILE A 44 15.07 -0.49 1.45
N SER A 45 15.25 -0.17 0.18
CA SER A 45 14.43 0.80 -0.54
C SER A 45 12.94 0.43 -0.52
N LYS A 46 12.61 -0.85 -0.80
CA LYS A 46 11.24 -1.35 -0.73
C LYS A 46 10.64 -1.26 0.67
N ALA A 47 11.42 -1.54 1.71
CA ALA A 47 10.98 -1.41 3.10
C ALA A 47 10.75 0.07 3.49
N ALA A 48 11.65 0.97 3.12
CA ALA A 48 11.50 2.40 3.36
C ALA A 48 10.25 2.97 2.66
N ILE A 49 10.02 2.59 1.39
CA ILE A 49 8.82 2.95 0.64
C ILE A 49 7.54 2.45 1.34
N LYS A 50 7.56 1.23 1.91
CA LYS A 50 6.41 0.69 2.66
C LYS A 50 6.07 1.57 3.87
N HIS A 51 7.07 1.97 4.64
CA HIS A 51 6.85 2.90 5.76
C HIS A 51 6.34 4.26 5.29
N ALA A 52 6.87 4.81 4.20
CA ALA A 52 6.36 6.06 3.62
C ALA A 52 4.87 5.95 3.22
N LYS A 53 4.44 4.82 2.63
CA LYS A 53 3.03 4.57 2.32
C LYS A 53 2.14 4.54 3.56
N PHE A 54 2.59 3.91 4.65
CA PHE A 54 1.86 3.94 5.91
C PHE A 54 1.79 5.33 6.52
N ALA A 55 2.83 6.15 6.37
CA ALA A 55 2.79 7.53 6.81
C ALA A 55 1.74 8.35 6.05
N ILE A 56 1.64 8.17 4.71
CA ILE A 56 0.60 8.81 3.89
C ILE A 56 -0.78 8.42 4.41
N SER A 57 -1.05 7.12 4.59
CA SER A 57 -2.34 6.65 5.11
C SER A 57 -2.64 7.16 6.52
N ALA A 58 -1.63 7.41 7.37
CA ALA A 58 -1.85 7.99 8.69
C ALA A 58 -2.25 9.48 8.61
N LEU A 59 -1.70 10.22 7.65
CA LEU A 59 -2.05 11.62 7.41
C LEU A 59 -3.49 11.78 6.88
N ASP A 60 -4.01 10.80 6.13
CA ASP A 60 -5.41 10.78 5.70
C ASP A 60 -6.41 10.77 6.89
N TYR A 61 -5.95 10.35 8.08
CA TYR A 61 -6.72 10.35 9.33
C TYR A 61 -6.21 11.37 10.37
N ASP A 62 -5.40 12.36 9.95
CA ASP A 62 -4.76 13.35 10.83
C ASP A 62 -3.90 12.77 11.98
N ASP A 63 -3.50 11.50 11.88
CA ASP A 63 -2.62 10.85 12.86
C ASP A 63 -1.15 11.21 12.60
N ARG A 64 -0.81 12.43 13.02
CA ARG A 64 0.54 12.99 12.91
C ARG A 64 1.59 12.15 13.64
N ALA A 65 1.24 11.56 14.78
CA ALA A 65 2.19 10.78 15.58
C ALA A 65 2.60 9.50 14.84
N THR A 66 1.63 8.78 14.28
CA THR A 66 1.89 7.58 13.48
C THR A 66 2.63 7.91 12.18
N ALA A 67 2.29 9.03 11.53
CA ALA A 67 2.99 9.48 10.33
C ALA A 67 4.48 9.75 10.60
N ILE A 68 4.80 10.51 11.65
CA ILE A 68 6.18 10.82 12.04
C ILE A 68 6.95 9.54 12.37
N LYS A 69 6.36 8.62 13.14
CA LYS A 69 7.00 7.34 13.48
C LYS A 69 7.38 6.54 12.24
N ASN A 70 6.47 6.43 11.28
CA ASN A 70 6.74 5.69 10.04
C ASN A 70 7.84 6.37 9.20
N LEU A 71 7.84 7.71 9.10
CA LEU A 71 8.89 8.43 8.39
C LEU A 71 10.27 8.26 9.05
N GLN A 72 10.33 8.25 10.39
CA GLN A 72 11.55 7.98 11.13
C GLN A 72 12.10 6.57 10.85
N GLU A 73 11.25 5.54 10.82
CA GLU A 73 11.67 4.19 10.46
C GLU A 73 12.14 4.10 9.00
N ALA A 74 11.48 4.80 8.08
CA ALA A 74 11.92 4.88 6.68
C ALA A 74 13.32 5.52 6.56
N LEU A 75 13.57 6.62 7.27
CA LEU A 75 14.88 7.29 7.28
C LEU A 75 15.95 6.40 7.88
N LYS A 76 15.66 5.73 9.00
CA LYS A 76 16.60 4.80 9.65
C LYS A 76 17.09 3.71 8.69
N LEU A 77 16.20 3.19 7.86
CA LEU A 77 16.56 2.20 6.84
C LEU A 77 17.50 2.76 5.78
N LEU A 78 17.33 4.02 5.37
CA LEU A 78 18.10 4.65 4.28
C LEU A 78 19.42 5.27 4.72
N THR A 79 19.58 5.58 6.01
CA THR A 79 20.79 6.19 6.58
C THR A 79 21.69 5.21 7.34
N THR A 80 21.35 3.92 7.33
CA THR A 80 22.19 2.85 7.87
C THR A 80 23.22 2.44 6.83
#